data_AF-A0A945IA37-F1
#
_entry.id   AF-A0A945IA37-F1
#
_cell.length_a   1.000
_cell.length_b   1.000
_cell.length_c   1.000
_cell.angle_alpha   90.00
_cell.angle_beta   90.00
_cell.angle_gamma   90.00
#
_symmetry.space_group_name_H-M   'P 1'
#
loop_
_entity.id
_entity.type
_entity.pdbx_description
1 polymer ?
#
loop_
_entity_poly.entity_id
_entity_poly.type
_entity_poly.pdbx_seq_one_letter_code
_entity_poly.pdbx_strand_id
1 'polypeptide(L)'
;HASLGSCLRLQAKYTEACNCFERAIEIAPDFIEAKWNYGFLQLALGESLEGWANYRFRHSVDRDAFPLPVERLPEDLSGQEIELAAEQGLGDEIFFLRFAAKLIQRGASVRFQPNPKLETLIGRVQDVTLGPVGAAAFSIADLPYLLASQEAVPSLTLSPDEKVVADMQARLAAAGPPPYIGLTYRAGGAGQDTLVKNAPLEGIGKALKGVSATFIDVQRLPQANEQAQLTETVGQEVADFSAINDDLEQALALMSLLDDYVGVSNTNMHLRAATGKSARVLVTHPGEYRWLVEGARSPWFPDFELYRQDLKGSWEGAFAQLASDIKAKYE
;
A
#
# COMPACT_ATOMS: atom_id res chain seq x y z
N HIS A 1 -6.99 28.53 6.76
CA HIS A 1 -7.84 27.57 6.02
C HIS A 1 -7.17 26.20 5.91
N ALA A 2 -6.01 26.05 5.26
CA ALA A 2 -5.34 24.74 5.10
C ALA A 2 -5.08 24.00 6.43
N SER A 3 -4.45 24.64 7.43
CA SER A 3 -4.19 23.99 8.72
C SER A 3 -5.47 23.60 9.46
N LEU A 4 -6.53 24.42 9.39
CA LEU A 4 -7.84 24.10 9.94
C LEU A 4 -8.46 22.88 9.23
N GLY A 5 -8.37 22.81 7.91
CA GLY A 5 -8.80 21.65 7.12
C GLY A 5 -8.10 20.37 7.58
N SER A 6 -6.79 20.41 7.80
CA SER A 6 -6.03 19.27 8.33
C SER A 6 -6.51 18.84 9.72
N CYS A 7 -6.79 19.78 10.63
CA CYS A 7 -7.35 19.47 11.95
C CYS A 7 -8.77 18.88 11.88
N LEU A 8 -9.62 19.39 10.98
CA LEU A 8 -10.98 18.89 10.77
C LEU A 8 -10.96 17.47 10.19
N ARG A 9 -10.03 17.18 9.27
CA ARG A 9 -9.81 15.84 8.72
C ARG A 9 -9.49 14.81 9.80
N LEU A 10 -8.62 15.17 10.76
CA LEU A 10 -8.30 14.30 11.90
C LEU A 10 -9.52 14.04 12.80
N GLN A 11 -10.47 14.98 12.85
CA GLN A 11 -11.75 14.84 13.59
C GLN A 11 -12.85 14.13 12.78
N ALA A 12 -12.54 13.58 11.60
CA ALA A 12 -13.52 13.03 10.65
C ALA A 12 -14.62 14.00 10.20
N LYS A 13 -14.39 15.31 10.33
CA LYS A 13 -15.27 16.37 9.81
C LYS A 13 -14.91 16.66 8.36
N TYR A 14 -15.11 15.65 7.50
CA TYR A 14 -14.55 15.62 6.16
C TYR A 14 -15.15 16.70 5.25
N THR A 15 -16.45 16.94 5.33
CA THR A 15 -17.10 18.01 4.56
C THR A 15 -16.54 19.38 4.92
N GLU A 16 -16.41 19.70 6.21
CA GLU A 16 -15.84 20.98 6.63
C GLU A 16 -14.35 21.09 6.29
N ALA A 17 -13.62 19.97 6.32
CA ALA A 17 -12.22 19.92 5.88
C ALA A 17 -12.09 20.24 4.39
N CYS A 18 -12.91 19.64 3.53
CA CYS A 18 -12.96 19.93 2.09
C CYS A 18 -13.24 21.41 1.83
N ASN A 19 -14.27 21.99 2.47
CA ASN A 19 -14.59 23.42 2.37
C ASN A 19 -13.40 24.31 2.78
N CYS A 20 -12.65 23.90 3.81
CA CYS A 20 -11.45 24.63 4.23
C CYS A 20 -10.33 24.55 3.18
N PHE A 21 -10.10 23.40 2.56
CA PHE A 21 -9.07 23.27 1.55
C PHE A 21 -9.43 24.02 0.26
N GLU A 22 -10.68 23.92 -0.19
CA GLU A 22 -11.19 24.67 -1.32
C GLU A 22 -10.98 26.18 -1.11
N ARG A 23 -11.39 26.71 0.06
CA ARG A 23 -11.18 28.12 0.38
C ARG A 23 -9.70 28.52 0.43
N ALA A 24 -8.82 27.62 0.88
CA ALA A 24 -7.37 27.89 0.87
C ALA A 24 -6.83 28.03 -0.57
N ILE A 25 -7.30 27.17 -1.48
CA ILE A 25 -6.92 27.18 -2.89
C ILE A 25 -7.50 28.39 -3.63
N GLU A 26 -8.73 28.82 -3.31
CA GLU A 26 -9.30 30.06 -3.85
C GLU A 26 -8.49 31.30 -3.48
N ILE A 27 -8.03 31.39 -2.24
CA ILE A 27 -7.24 32.54 -1.73
C ILE A 27 -5.82 32.51 -2.30
N ALA A 28 -5.21 31.32 -2.38
CA ALA A 28 -3.85 31.13 -2.84
C ALA A 28 -3.80 29.93 -3.81
N PRO A 29 -4.07 30.16 -5.12
CA PRO A 29 -4.11 29.09 -6.12
C PRO A 29 -2.81 28.31 -6.26
N ASP A 30 -1.67 28.87 -5.87
CA ASP A 30 -0.37 28.20 -5.93
C ASP A 30 0.04 27.53 -4.62
N PHE A 31 -0.88 27.43 -3.65
CA PHE A 31 -0.59 26.78 -2.37
C PHE A 31 -0.62 25.25 -2.49
N ILE A 32 0.53 24.69 -2.88
CA ILE A 32 0.76 23.26 -3.15
C ILE A 32 0.29 22.37 -1.99
N GLU A 33 0.60 22.74 -0.74
CA GLU A 33 0.24 21.92 0.42
C GLU A 33 -1.29 21.78 0.59
N ALA A 34 -2.05 22.85 0.31
CA ALA A 34 -3.50 22.79 0.35
C ALA A 34 -4.06 21.87 -0.74
N LYS A 35 -3.51 21.95 -1.97
CA LYS A 35 -3.89 21.04 -3.07
C LYS A 35 -3.59 19.59 -2.72
N TRP A 36 -2.37 19.30 -2.26
CA TRP A 36 -1.98 17.95 -1.85
C TRP A 36 -2.92 17.38 -0.77
N ASN A 37 -3.14 18.13 0.32
CA ASN A 37 -4.00 17.68 1.40
C ASN A 37 -5.45 17.51 0.96
N TYR A 38 -5.94 18.38 0.07
CA TYR A 38 -7.26 18.24 -0.51
C TYR A 38 -7.36 16.97 -1.36
N GLY A 39 -6.45 16.80 -2.32
CA GLY A 39 -6.43 15.64 -3.20
C GLY A 39 -6.34 14.33 -2.42
N PHE A 40 -5.51 14.28 -1.38
CA PHE A 40 -5.43 13.11 -0.50
C PHE A 40 -6.77 12.80 0.18
N LEU A 41 -7.46 13.82 0.71
CA LEU A 41 -8.77 13.65 1.33
C LEU A 41 -9.84 13.24 0.32
N GLN A 42 -9.88 13.89 -0.85
CA GLN A 42 -10.80 13.55 -1.95
C GLN A 42 -10.65 12.09 -2.35
N LEU A 43 -9.42 11.62 -2.56
CA LEU A 43 -9.16 10.22 -2.88
C LEU A 43 -9.59 9.27 -1.75
N ALA A 44 -9.41 9.66 -0.48
CA ALA A 44 -9.86 8.87 0.66
C ALA A 44 -11.38 8.84 0.85
N LEU A 45 -12.09 9.82 0.29
CA LEU A 45 -13.55 9.86 0.18
C LEU A 45 -14.08 9.16 -1.08
N GLY A 46 -13.19 8.69 -1.97
CA GLY A 46 -13.57 8.07 -3.24
C GLY A 46 -13.80 9.05 -4.40
N GLU A 47 -13.51 10.33 -4.21
CA GLU A 47 -13.58 11.38 -5.25
C GLU A 47 -12.33 11.31 -6.15
N SER A 48 -12.28 10.30 -7.02
CA SER A 48 -11.06 9.95 -7.78
C SER A 48 -10.58 11.04 -8.74
N LEU A 49 -11.45 11.63 -9.57
CA LEU A 49 -11.02 12.48 -10.69
C LEU A 49 -10.35 13.77 -10.21
N GLU A 50 -11.04 14.50 -9.33
CA GLU A 50 -10.56 15.72 -8.68
C GLU A 50 -9.42 15.41 -7.71
N GLY A 51 -9.55 14.28 -6.99
CA GLY A 51 -8.53 13.79 -6.07
C GLY A 51 -7.18 13.61 -6.75
N TRP A 52 -7.13 12.95 -7.92
CA TRP A 52 -5.89 12.79 -8.68
C TRP A 52 -5.37 14.11 -9.26
N ALA A 53 -6.27 15.00 -9.69
CA ALA A 53 -5.90 16.33 -10.19
C ALA A 53 -5.26 17.23 -9.12
N ASN A 54 -5.57 17.00 -7.85
CA ASN A 54 -4.95 17.67 -6.71
C ASN A 54 -3.75 16.88 -6.15
N TYR A 55 -3.78 15.53 -6.20
CA TYR A 55 -2.69 14.66 -5.76
C TYR A 55 -1.40 14.82 -6.59
N ARG A 56 -1.49 15.23 -7.86
CA ARG A 56 -0.31 15.63 -8.64
C ARG A 56 0.46 16.81 -8.01
N PHE A 57 -0.04 17.50 -6.99
CA PHE A 57 0.72 18.51 -6.25
C PHE A 57 1.45 17.93 -5.03
N ARG A 58 1.69 16.61 -5.00
CA ARG A 58 2.40 15.96 -3.89
C ARG A 58 3.75 16.56 -3.56
N HIS A 59 4.09 16.53 -2.28
CA HIS A 59 5.34 17.09 -1.77
C HIS A 59 6.54 16.17 -1.98
N SER A 60 6.32 14.87 -2.14
CA SER A 60 7.37 13.85 -2.17
C SER A 60 8.02 13.64 -3.55
N VAL A 61 7.64 14.44 -4.54
CA VAL A 61 8.11 14.36 -5.92
C VAL A 61 9.16 15.43 -6.21
N ASP A 62 10.23 15.05 -6.88
CA ASP A 62 11.18 15.99 -7.47
C ASP A 62 10.54 16.62 -8.72
N ARG A 63 10.15 17.90 -8.63
CA ARG A 63 9.51 18.63 -9.72
C ARG A 63 10.48 19.16 -10.78
N ASP A 64 11.78 19.16 -10.49
CA ASP A 64 12.79 19.45 -11.50
C ASP A 64 13.00 18.23 -12.41
N ALA A 65 12.99 17.03 -11.84
CA ALA A 65 13.04 15.76 -12.58
C ALA A 65 11.70 15.40 -13.25
N PHE A 66 10.58 15.68 -12.58
CA PHE A 66 9.23 15.37 -13.05
C PHE A 66 8.36 16.63 -13.11
N PRO A 67 8.41 17.39 -14.21
CA PRO A 67 7.57 18.57 -14.40
C PRO A 67 6.10 18.25 -14.13
N LEU A 68 5.40 19.18 -13.49
CA LEU A 68 3.98 19.02 -13.17
C LEU A 68 3.18 18.78 -14.47
N PRO A 69 2.50 17.63 -14.63
CA PRO A 69 1.70 17.40 -15.82
C PRO A 69 0.51 18.35 -15.79
N VAL A 70 0.37 19.20 -16.82
CA VAL A 70 -0.73 20.17 -16.94
C VAL A 70 -1.87 19.67 -17.84
N GLU A 71 -1.56 18.71 -18.72
CA GLU A 71 -2.49 18.10 -19.66
C GLU A 71 -2.61 16.59 -19.41
N ARG A 72 -3.75 16.04 -19.82
CA ARG A 72 -4.02 14.60 -19.79
C ARG A 72 -3.54 13.95 -21.08
N LEU A 73 -3.22 12.67 -21.02
CA LEU A 73 -2.92 11.89 -22.21
C LEU A 73 -4.19 11.67 -23.05
N PRO A 74 -4.08 11.68 -24.38
CA PRO A 74 -5.20 11.36 -25.25
C PRO A 74 -5.70 9.91 -25.04
N GLU A 75 -6.91 9.63 -25.54
CA GLU A 75 -7.47 8.28 -25.51
C GLU A 75 -6.78 7.33 -26.51
N ASP A 76 -6.27 7.85 -27.61
CA ASP A 76 -5.48 7.08 -28.59
C ASP A 76 -3.99 7.39 -28.43
N LEU A 77 -3.23 6.37 -28.04
CA LEU A 77 -1.78 6.39 -27.88
C LEU A 77 -1.10 5.44 -28.87
N SER A 78 -1.79 5.01 -29.93
CA SER A 78 -1.28 4.04 -30.90
C SER A 78 0.06 4.48 -31.49
N GLY A 79 1.06 3.61 -31.35
CA GLY A 79 2.41 3.85 -31.88
C GLY A 79 3.26 4.82 -31.04
N GLN A 80 2.77 5.27 -29.89
CA GLN A 80 3.54 6.09 -28.95
C GLN A 80 4.24 5.19 -27.92
N GLU A 81 5.49 5.52 -27.60
CA GLU A 81 6.21 4.96 -26.46
C GLU A 81 6.07 5.93 -25.28
N ILE A 82 5.54 5.43 -24.16
CA ILE A 82 5.43 6.19 -22.91
C ILE A 82 6.54 5.73 -21.96
N GLU A 83 7.45 6.66 -21.67
CA GLU A 83 8.53 6.44 -20.73
C GLU A 83 8.09 6.83 -19.30
N LEU A 84 8.31 5.93 -18.36
CA LEU A 84 7.95 6.06 -16.95
C LEU A 84 9.19 5.91 -16.07
N ALA A 85 9.26 6.68 -14.99
CA ALA A 85 10.26 6.50 -13.96
C ALA A 85 9.62 6.27 -12.60
N ALA A 86 10.33 5.49 -11.78
CA ALA A 86 10.03 5.27 -10.38
C ALA A 86 9.97 6.58 -9.60
N GLU A 87 9.03 6.65 -8.68
CA GLU A 87 8.81 7.78 -7.80
C GLU A 87 8.13 7.28 -6.52
N GLN A 88 8.41 7.89 -5.37
CA GLN A 88 8.01 7.43 -4.02
C GLN A 88 8.74 6.15 -3.52
N GLY A 89 8.06 5.29 -2.76
CA GLY A 89 8.58 4.04 -2.22
C GLY A 89 8.18 2.81 -3.03
N LEU A 90 8.78 1.67 -2.70
CA LEU A 90 8.61 0.40 -3.42
C LEU A 90 7.13 -0.04 -3.53
N GLY A 91 6.36 0.14 -2.45
CA GLY A 91 4.92 -0.17 -2.45
C GLY A 91 4.10 0.76 -3.36
N ASP A 92 4.49 2.04 -3.45
CA ASP A 92 3.85 3.00 -4.34
C ASP A 92 4.16 2.68 -5.81
N GLU A 93 5.39 2.27 -6.13
CA GLU A 93 5.75 1.82 -7.49
C GLU A 93 4.90 0.63 -7.93
N ILE A 94 4.79 -0.42 -7.10
CA ILE A 94 3.91 -1.58 -7.37
C ILE A 94 2.45 -1.12 -7.48
N PHE A 95 2.02 -0.19 -6.63
CA PHE A 95 0.67 0.34 -6.68
C PHE A 95 0.39 1.07 -7.99
N PHE A 96 1.21 2.05 -8.39
CA PHE A 96 0.95 2.90 -9.54
C PHE A 96 1.25 2.22 -10.88
N LEU A 97 2.15 1.24 -10.92
CA LEU A 97 2.44 0.51 -12.16
C LEU A 97 1.21 -0.23 -12.70
N ARG A 98 0.19 -0.51 -11.87
CA ARG A 98 -1.11 -1.05 -12.35
C ARG A 98 -1.76 -0.20 -13.45
N PHE A 99 -1.49 1.12 -13.47
CA PHE A 99 -2.06 2.03 -14.45
C PHE A 99 -1.40 1.90 -15.83
N ALA A 100 -0.25 1.22 -15.94
CA ALA A 100 0.38 0.91 -17.24
C ALA A 100 -0.55 0.09 -18.14
N ALA A 101 -1.39 -0.78 -17.56
CA ALA A 101 -2.39 -1.54 -18.32
C ALA A 101 -3.35 -0.63 -19.11
N LYS A 102 -3.72 0.54 -18.56
CA LYS A 102 -4.55 1.51 -19.27
C LYS A 102 -3.81 2.22 -20.41
N LEU A 103 -2.51 2.47 -20.26
CA LEU A 103 -1.69 2.99 -21.37
C LEU A 103 -1.62 1.99 -22.52
N ILE A 104 -1.36 0.73 -22.20
CA ILE A 104 -1.28 -0.38 -23.17
C ILE A 104 -2.62 -0.57 -23.87
N GLN A 105 -3.74 -0.53 -23.14
CA GLN A 105 -5.09 -0.59 -23.70
C GLN A 105 -5.38 0.55 -24.69
N ARG A 106 -4.77 1.72 -24.50
CA ARG A 106 -4.83 2.87 -25.41
C ARG A 106 -3.86 2.78 -26.59
N GLY A 107 -3.09 1.70 -26.72
CA GLY A 107 -2.18 1.45 -27.85
C GLY A 107 -0.73 1.91 -27.64
N ALA A 108 -0.36 2.34 -26.44
CA ALA A 108 1.02 2.71 -26.12
C ALA A 108 1.91 1.48 -25.87
N SER A 109 3.19 1.58 -26.22
CA SER A 109 4.23 0.76 -25.58
C SER A 109 4.74 1.46 -24.33
N VAL A 110 5.05 0.71 -23.27
CA VAL A 110 5.53 1.29 -22.00
C VAL A 110 6.98 0.90 -21.77
N ARG A 111 7.84 1.91 -21.56
CA ARG A 111 9.19 1.73 -21.01
C ARG A 111 9.21 2.23 -19.58
N PHE A 112 9.74 1.44 -18.66
CA PHE A 112 9.79 1.79 -17.25
C PHE A 112 11.19 1.63 -16.68
N GLN A 113 11.64 2.66 -15.95
CA GLN A 113 12.82 2.62 -15.11
C GLN A 113 12.40 2.47 -13.62
N PRO A 114 12.33 1.23 -13.10
CA PRO A 114 11.96 0.96 -11.71
C PRO A 114 13.08 1.32 -10.74
N ASN A 115 12.77 1.31 -9.44
CA ASN A 115 13.81 1.17 -8.43
C ASN A 115 14.58 -0.15 -8.63
N PRO A 116 15.92 -0.16 -8.50
CA PRO A 116 16.73 -1.38 -8.69
C PRO A 116 16.26 -2.59 -7.88
N LYS A 117 15.69 -2.38 -6.69
CA LYS A 117 15.15 -3.47 -5.85
C LYS A 117 13.94 -4.18 -6.46
N LEU A 118 13.24 -3.53 -7.39
CA LEU A 118 12.05 -4.06 -8.05
C LEU A 118 12.32 -4.57 -9.47
N GLU A 119 13.51 -4.35 -10.03
CA GLU A 119 13.84 -4.71 -11.42
C GLU A 119 13.52 -6.18 -11.73
N THR A 120 13.92 -7.11 -10.87
CA THR A 120 13.73 -8.55 -11.10
C THR A 120 12.25 -8.93 -11.08
N LEU A 121 11.47 -8.35 -10.17
CA LEU A 121 10.03 -8.58 -10.06
C LEU A 121 9.28 -7.99 -11.25
N ILE A 122 9.57 -6.73 -11.56
CA ILE A 122 8.85 -5.99 -12.60
C ILE A 122 9.24 -6.45 -14.00
N GLY A 123 10.44 -7.02 -14.17
CA GLY A 123 10.85 -7.66 -15.42
C GLY A 123 9.95 -8.84 -15.84
N ARG A 124 9.08 -9.33 -14.94
CA ARG A 124 8.06 -10.36 -15.23
C ARG A 124 6.67 -9.79 -15.54
N VAL A 125 6.48 -8.48 -15.46
CA VAL A 125 5.23 -7.82 -15.85
C VAL A 125 5.13 -7.80 -17.38
N GLN A 126 4.03 -8.32 -17.92
CA GLN A 126 3.80 -8.35 -19.36
C GLN A 126 3.63 -6.93 -19.92
N ASP A 127 4.05 -6.75 -21.17
CA ASP A 127 3.85 -5.51 -21.95
C ASP A 127 4.52 -4.25 -21.38
N VAL A 128 5.41 -4.40 -20.40
CA VAL A 128 6.25 -3.33 -19.85
C VAL A 128 7.72 -3.66 -20.12
N THR A 129 8.40 -2.79 -20.88
CA THR A 129 9.83 -2.94 -21.15
C THR A 129 10.65 -2.22 -20.09
N LEU A 130 11.59 -2.92 -19.45
CA LEU A 130 12.51 -2.28 -18.51
C LEU A 130 13.67 -1.61 -19.23
N GLY A 131 14.06 -0.43 -18.75
CA GLY A 131 15.25 0.25 -19.26
C GLY A 131 15.40 1.68 -18.75
N PRO A 132 16.53 2.33 -19.05
CA PRO A 132 16.71 3.74 -18.75
C PRO A 132 15.69 4.59 -19.54
N VAL A 133 15.25 5.68 -18.93
CA VAL A 133 14.32 6.63 -19.55
C VAL A 133 14.92 8.02 -19.69
N GLY A 134 14.40 8.81 -20.61
CA GLY A 134 14.83 10.17 -20.87
C GLY A 134 14.34 11.19 -19.83
N ALA A 135 14.85 12.42 -19.93
CA ALA A 135 14.48 13.53 -19.05
C ALA A 135 13.00 13.97 -19.14
N ALA A 136 12.28 13.50 -20.17
CA ALA A 136 10.86 13.78 -20.36
C ALA A 136 9.94 12.65 -19.87
N ALA A 137 10.48 11.65 -19.17
CA ALA A 137 9.70 10.54 -18.62
C ALA A 137 8.67 11.04 -17.60
N PHE A 138 7.50 10.42 -17.60
CA PHE A 138 6.49 10.71 -16.58
C PHE A 138 6.84 10.02 -15.27
N SER A 139 6.52 10.68 -14.16
CA SER A 139 6.44 9.98 -12.88
C SER A 139 5.30 8.97 -12.92
N ILE A 140 5.55 7.74 -12.47
CA ILE A 140 4.52 6.70 -12.42
C ILE A 140 3.32 7.10 -11.54
N ALA A 141 3.54 7.90 -10.50
CA ALA A 141 2.49 8.37 -9.59
C ALA A 141 1.63 9.50 -10.18
N ASP A 142 1.98 10.04 -11.36
CA ASP A 142 1.14 10.99 -12.10
C ASP A 142 0.18 10.29 -13.09
N LEU A 143 0.35 8.98 -13.33
CA LEU A 143 -0.49 8.21 -14.25
C LEU A 143 -2.00 8.33 -13.97
N PRO A 144 -2.50 8.28 -12.72
CA PRO A 144 -3.94 8.40 -12.48
C PRO A 144 -4.52 9.73 -12.99
N TYR A 145 -3.76 10.83 -12.83
CA TYR A 145 -4.15 12.13 -13.36
C TYR A 145 -4.09 12.16 -14.89
N LEU A 146 -2.96 11.71 -15.47
CA LEU A 146 -2.72 11.67 -16.91
C LEU A 146 -3.81 10.86 -17.65
N LEU A 147 -4.30 9.79 -17.03
CA LEU A 147 -5.31 8.89 -17.58
C LEU A 147 -6.75 9.28 -17.24
N ALA A 148 -6.97 10.35 -16.47
CA ALA A 148 -8.29 10.71 -15.94
C ALA A 148 -8.99 9.57 -15.19
N SER A 149 -8.25 8.81 -14.37
CA SER A 149 -8.80 7.59 -13.78
C SER A 149 -9.86 7.90 -12.73
N GLN A 150 -11.07 7.38 -12.93
CA GLN A 150 -12.19 7.49 -11.99
C GLN A 150 -12.35 6.22 -11.15
N GLU A 151 -12.09 5.07 -11.76
CA GLU A 151 -12.25 3.77 -11.14
C GLU A 151 -10.91 3.21 -10.65
N ALA A 152 -11.01 2.34 -9.64
CA ALA A 152 -9.87 1.57 -9.18
C ALA A 152 -9.44 0.58 -10.27
N VAL A 153 -8.14 0.53 -10.51
CA VAL A 153 -7.53 -0.43 -11.43
C VAL A 153 -7.11 -1.66 -10.61
N PRO A 154 -7.32 -2.89 -11.11
CA PRO A 154 -6.86 -4.11 -10.44
C PRO A 154 -5.38 -4.05 -10.09
N SER A 155 -4.97 -4.76 -9.03
CA SER A 155 -3.56 -4.88 -8.69
C SER A 155 -2.78 -5.57 -9.82
N LEU A 156 -1.49 -5.27 -9.92
CA LEU A 156 -0.58 -6.01 -10.79
C LEU A 156 -0.64 -7.50 -10.47
N THR A 157 -0.34 -8.34 -11.45
CA THR A 157 -0.13 -9.78 -11.20
C THR A 157 1.37 -10.07 -11.30
N LEU A 158 1.93 -10.65 -10.24
CA LEU A 158 3.33 -11.06 -10.17
C LEU A 158 3.41 -12.53 -9.78
N SER A 159 4.08 -13.31 -10.63
CA SER A 159 4.43 -14.69 -10.30
C SER A 159 5.80 -14.71 -9.63
N PRO A 160 5.94 -15.34 -8.44
CA PRO A 160 7.24 -15.52 -7.79
C PRO A 160 8.09 -16.55 -8.57
N ASP A 161 9.41 -16.45 -8.46
CA ASP A 161 10.33 -17.44 -9.03
C ASP A 161 10.14 -18.81 -8.34
N GLU A 162 9.99 -19.87 -9.13
CA GLU A 162 9.69 -21.23 -8.63
C GLU A 162 10.76 -21.78 -7.68
N LYS A 163 12.04 -21.44 -7.89
CA LYS A 163 13.13 -21.90 -7.02
C LYS A 163 13.07 -21.18 -5.68
N VAL A 164 12.84 -19.86 -5.72
CA VAL A 164 12.68 -19.06 -4.49
C VAL A 164 11.45 -19.52 -3.69
N VAL A 165 10.37 -19.91 -4.37
CA VAL A 165 9.19 -20.52 -3.74
C VAL A 165 9.54 -21.84 -3.07
N ALA A 166 10.25 -22.75 -3.75
CA ALA A 166 10.63 -24.04 -3.18
C ALA A 166 11.51 -23.89 -1.91
N ASP A 167 12.48 -22.98 -1.95
CA ASP A 167 13.33 -22.67 -0.80
C ASP A 167 12.52 -22.07 0.37
N MET A 168 11.58 -21.17 0.07
CA MET A 168 10.70 -20.57 1.07
C MET A 168 9.74 -21.59 1.68
N GLN A 169 9.22 -22.53 0.88
CA GLN A 169 8.40 -23.65 1.37
C GLN A 169 9.16 -24.51 2.38
N ALA A 170 10.42 -24.83 2.10
CA ALA A 170 11.26 -25.60 3.04
C ALA A 170 11.48 -24.84 4.36
N ARG A 171 11.69 -23.51 4.30
CA ARG A 171 11.82 -22.65 5.48
C ARG A 171 10.53 -22.59 6.30
N LEU A 172 9.38 -22.45 5.66
CA LEU A 172 8.07 -22.46 6.34
C LEU A 172 7.77 -23.81 6.98
N ALA A 173 8.06 -24.92 6.28
CA ALA A 173 7.88 -26.27 6.82
C ALA A 173 8.77 -26.53 8.04
N ALA A 174 9.97 -25.96 8.08
CA ALA A 174 10.85 -26.01 9.24
C ALA A 174 10.34 -25.17 10.43
N ALA A 175 9.59 -24.10 10.16
CA ALA A 175 8.96 -23.28 11.21
C ALA A 175 7.72 -23.94 11.82
N GLY A 176 6.98 -24.75 11.04
CA GLY A 176 5.83 -25.51 11.52
C GLY A 176 4.86 -25.93 10.41
N PRO A 177 3.77 -26.64 10.77
CA PRO A 177 2.73 -27.00 9.82
C PRO A 177 1.82 -25.81 9.47
N PRO A 178 1.19 -25.80 8.28
CA PRO A 178 0.17 -24.81 7.95
C PRO A 178 -1.08 -24.97 8.85
N PRO A 179 -1.94 -23.93 8.98
CA PRO A 179 -1.93 -22.70 8.20
C PRO A 179 -0.82 -21.73 8.60
N TYR A 180 -0.22 -21.04 7.62
CA TYR A 180 0.79 -20.00 7.83
C TYR A 180 0.14 -18.62 7.89
N ILE A 181 0.31 -17.90 8.99
CA ILE A 181 -0.23 -16.55 9.18
C ILE A 181 0.93 -15.56 9.34
N GLY A 182 1.14 -14.72 8.33
CA GLY A 182 2.18 -13.68 8.36
C GLY A 182 1.71 -12.41 9.06
N LEU A 183 2.63 -11.75 9.77
CA LEU A 183 2.32 -10.60 10.63
C LEU A 183 3.24 -9.42 10.33
N THR A 184 2.66 -8.22 10.26
CA THR A 184 3.38 -6.94 10.44
C THR A 184 2.53 -5.98 11.26
N TYR A 185 3.17 -5.06 11.98
CA TYR A 185 2.47 -4.18 12.91
C TYR A 185 2.83 -2.71 12.73
N ARG A 186 3.94 -2.41 12.04
CA ARG A 186 4.40 -1.05 11.75
C ARG A 186 4.85 -0.88 10.30
N ALA A 187 4.49 0.24 9.69
CA ALA A 187 5.06 0.70 8.44
C ALA A 187 6.21 1.71 8.68
N GLY A 188 7.11 1.86 7.71
CA GLY A 188 8.28 2.74 7.83
C GLY A 188 9.48 2.07 8.50
N GLY A 189 10.63 2.76 8.47
CA GLY A 189 11.87 2.30 9.11
C GLY A 189 11.97 2.71 10.58
N ALA A 190 12.87 2.07 11.33
CA ALA A 190 13.16 2.47 12.71
C ALA A 190 13.62 3.94 12.76
N GLY A 191 12.96 4.75 13.61
CA GLY A 191 13.30 6.17 13.81
C GLY A 191 12.69 7.16 12.81
N GLN A 192 11.81 6.72 11.90
CA GLN A 192 10.97 7.63 11.12
C GLN A 192 9.61 7.82 11.82
N ASP A 193 9.57 8.74 12.80
CA ASP A 193 8.37 9.14 13.56
C ASP A 193 7.25 9.77 12.71
N THR A 194 7.41 9.85 11.40
CA THR A 194 6.50 10.58 10.50
C THR A 194 5.34 9.74 9.97
N LEU A 195 5.43 8.40 9.99
CA LEU A 195 4.38 7.52 9.49
C LEU A 195 3.56 6.95 10.66
N VAL A 196 2.42 7.59 10.94
CA VAL A 196 1.40 7.11 11.91
C VAL A 196 0.62 5.91 11.31
N LYS A 197 1.34 4.82 11.05
CA LYS A 197 0.83 3.54 10.54
C LYS A 197 1.37 2.42 11.42
N ASN A 198 0.93 2.43 12.66
CA ASN A 198 1.34 1.48 13.69
C ASN A 198 0.10 0.95 14.41
N ALA A 199 -0.05 -0.37 14.45
CA ALA A 199 -1.07 -1.04 15.23
C ALA A 199 -0.42 -1.70 16.45
N PRO A 200 -1.02 -1.61 17.65
CA PRO A 200 -0.44 -2.20 18.85
C PRO A 200 -0.21 -3.71 18.71
N LEU A 201 1.05 -4.11 18.77
CA LEU A 201 1.50 -5.50 18.67
C LEU A 201 0.76 -6.40 19.68
N GLU A 202 0.59 -5.95 20.91
CA GLU A 202 -0.14 -6.68 21.96
C GLU A 202 -1.59 -6.99 21.55
N GLY A 203 -2.27 -6.06 20.88
CA GLY A 203 -3.64 -6.27 20.46
C GLY A 203 -3.75 -7.25 19.29
N ILE A 204 -2.79 -7.24 18.37
CA ILE A 204 -2.66 -8.23 17.30
C ILE A 204 -2.44 -9.61 17.91
N GLY A 205 -1.46 -9.76 18.81
CA GLY A 205 -1.17 -11.04 19.44
C GLY A 205 -2.36 -11.61 20.22
N LYS A 206 -3.06 -10.76 20.99
CA LYS A 206 -4.28 -11.16 21.70
C LYS A 206 -5.41 -11.60 20.77
N ALA A 207 -5.57 -10.95 19.61
CA ALA A 207 -6.58 -11.33 18.63
C ALA A 207 -6.32 -12.71 17.99
N LEU A 208 -5.05 -13.13 17.95
CA LEU A 208 -4.61 -14.41 17.39
C LEU A 208 -4.50 -15.54 18.41
N LYS A 209 -4.67 -15.22 19.71
CA LYS A 209 -4.47 -16.18 20.79
C LYS A 209 -5.45 -17.36 20.70
N GLY A 210 -4.90 -18.57 20.71
CA GLY A 210 -5.67 -19.82 20.65
C GLY A 210 -5.92 -20.35 19.23
N VAL A 211 -5.55 -19.60 18.20
CA VAL A 211 -5.66 -20.03 16.80
C VAL A 211 -4.56 -21.05 16.48
N SER A 212 -4.94 -22.21 15.96
CA SER A 212 -3.98 -23.26 15.56
C SER A 212 -3.38 -22.93 14.19
N ALA A 213 -2.23 -22.25 14.20
CA ALA A 213 -1.49 -21.84 13.01
C ALA A 213 0.02 -21.81 13.28
N THR A 214 0.84 -21.72 12.24
CA THR A 214 2.24 -21.28 12.35
C THR A 214 2.30 -19.79 12.07
N PHE A 215 2.69 -18.99 13.07
CA PHE A 215 2.80 -17.54 12.95
C PHE A 215 4.18 -17.13 12.45
N ILE A 216 4.21 -16.24 11.47
CA ILE A 216 5.42 -15.77 10.81
C ILE A 216 5.54 -14.25 11.01
N ASP A 217 6.52 -13.80 11.79
CA ASP A 217 6.79 -12.36 11.92
C ASP A 217 7.57 -11.88 10.69
N VAL A 218 6.98 -10.93 9.97
CA VAL A 218 7.53 -10.33 8.76
C VAL A 218 7.83 -8.85 8.98
N GLN A 219 7.85 -8.37 10.23
CA GLN A 219 8.15 -6.98 10.53
C GLN A 219 9.57 -6.63 10.09
N ARG A 220 9.69 -5.64 9.22
CA ARG A 220 10.99 -5.09 8.85
C ARG A 220 11.61 -4.35 10.03
N LEU A 221 12.89 -4.66 10.31
CA LEU A 221 13.69 -4.05 11.38
C LEU A 221 12.94 -4.04 12.72
N PRO A 222 12.63 -5.22 13.29
CA PRO A 222 11.95 -5.31 14.57
C PRO A 222 12.84 -4.68 15.66
N GLN A 223 12.22 -3.99 16.61
CA GLN A 223 12.89 -3.44 17.77
C GLN A 223 13.21 -4.55 18.77
N ALA A 224 14.14 -4.25 19.69
CA ALA A 224 14.45 -5.17 20.78
C ALA A 224 13.16 -5.55 21.54
N ASN A 225 12.99 -6.85 21.78
CA ASN A 225 11.87 -7.48 22.49
C ASN A 225 10.53 -7.58 21.73
N GLU A 226 10.36 -6.98 20.55
CA GLU A 226 9.06 -7.07 19.82
C GLU A 226 8.72 -8.53 19.49
N GLN A 227 9.70 -9.34 19.04
CA GLN A 227 9.50 -10.77 18.77
C GLN A 227 9.05 -11.55 20.02
N ALA A 228 9.69 -11.27 21.17
CA ALA A 228 9.38 -11.93 22.43
C ALA A 228 7.99 -11.56 22.93
N GLN A 229 7.63 -10.27 22.83
CA GLN A 229 6.31 -9.77 23.16
C GLN A 229 5.22 -10.38 22.26
N LEU A 230 5.50 -10.55 20.98
CA LEU A 230 4.55 -11.14 20.04
C LEU A 230 4.30 -12.61 20.38
N THR A 231 5.38 -13.36 20.64
CA THR A 231 5.32 -14.75 21.11
C THR A 231 4.51 -14.88 22.41
N GLU A 232 4.75 -14.02 23.39
CA GLU A 232 4.02 -14.02 24.66
C GLU A 232 2.52 -13.74 24.48
N THR A 233 2.18 -12.74 23.67
CA THR A 233 0.79 -12.28 23.51
C THR A 233 -0.06 -13.22 22.66
N VAL A 234 0.53 -13.82 21.63
CA VAL A 234 -0.08 -14.91 20.84
C VAL A 234 -0.21 -16.19 21.68
N GLY A 235 0.75 -16.46 22.57
CA GLY A 235 0.75 -17.62 23.45
C GLY A 235 1.34 -18.90 22.83
N GLN A 236 2.07 -18.77 21.73
CA GLN A 236 2.85 -19.82 21.08
C GLN A 236 4.02 -19.21 20.30
N GLU A 237 4.99 -20.04 19.89
CA GLU A 237 6.16 -19.60 19.13
C GLU A 237 5.77 -18.88 17.82
N VAL A 238 6.45 -17.78 17.55
CA VAL A 238 6.32 -17.00 16.31
C VAL A 238 7.67 -17.05 15.61
N ALA A 239 7.71 -17.53 14.38
CA ALA A 239 8.93 -17.67 13.62
C ALA A 239 9.37 -16.32 13.05
N ASP A 240 10.63 -15.94 13.26
CA ASP A 240 11.19 -14.69 12.76
C ASP A 240 11.60 -14.82 11.28
N PHE A 241 10.89 -14.10 10.42
CA PHE A 241 11.19 -13.95 9.00
C PHE A 241 11.45 -12.48 8.64
N SER A 242 11.76 -11.61 9.62
CA SER A 242 11.97 -10.16 9.41
C SER A 242 12.97 -9.82 8.31
N ALA A 243 14.02 -10.63 8.16
CA ALA A 243 15.08 -10.47 7.15
C ALA A 243 14.61 -10.64 5.69
N ILE A 244 13.44 -11.25 5.45
CA ILE A 244 12.91 -11.39 4.08
C ILE A 244 12.65 -10.03 3.42
N ASN A 245 12.44 -8.97 4.18
CA ASN A 245 12.14 -7.64 3.64
C ASN A 245 13.34 -6.99 2.91
N ASP A 246 14.54 -7.55 3.06
CA ASP A 246 15.74 -7.08 2.37
C ASP A 246 15.84 -7.62 0.93
N ASP A 247 15.08 -8.67 0.62
CA ASP A 247 15.02 -9.31 -0.70
C ASP A 247 13.55 -9.46 -1.15
N LEU A 248 13.14 -8.64 -2.11
CA LEU A 248 11.75 -8.61 -2.56
C LEU A 248 11.32 -9.89 -3.31
N GLU A 249 12.26 -10.68 -3.86
CA GLU A 249 11.92 -11.98 -4.45
C GLU A 249 11.49 -12.97 -3.36
N GLN A 250 12.25 -13.01 -2.25
CA GLN A 250 11.88 -13.80 -1.08
C GLN A 250 10.59 -13.29 -0.44
N ALA A 251 10.40 -11.97 -0.37
CA ALA A 251 9.16 -11.38 0.15
C ALA A 251 7.95 -11.77 -0.70
N LEU A 252 8.03 -11.70 -2.03
CA LEU A 252 6.96 -12.12 -2.93
C LEU A 252 6.67 -13.63 -2.80
N ALA A 253 7.71 -14.46 -2.73
CA ALA A 253 7.56 -15.90 -2.53
C ALA A 253 6.84 -16.21 -1.21
N LEU A 254 7.25 -15.59 -0.10
CA LEU A 254 6.56 -15.72 1.18
C LEU A 254 5.10 -15.27 1.07
N MET A 255 4.85 -14.08 0.51
CA MET A 255 3.49 -13.56 0.30
C MET A 255 2.64 -14.44 -0.62
N SER A 256 3.20 -15.31 -1.45
CA SER A 256 2.43 -16.28 -2.24
C SER A 256 2.03 -17.52 -1.45
N LEU A 257 2.81 -17.87 -0.41
CA LEU A 257 2.69 -19.12 0.35
C LEU A 257 1.88 -18.99 1.64
N LEU A 258 1.75 -17.79 2.21
CA LEU A 258 0.95 -17.58 3.42
C LEU A 258 -0.54 -17.91 3.20
N ASP A 259 -1.20 -18.50 4.20
CA ASP A 259 -2.65 -18.76 4.19
C ASP A 259 -3.46 -17.53 4.63
N ASP A 260 -2.88 -16.69 5.49
CA ASP A 260 -3.38 -15.36 5.84
C ASP A 260 -2.23 -14.38 6.05
N TYR A 261 -2.54 -13.09 5.95
CA TYR A 261 -1.59 -12.02 6.21
C TYR A 261 -2.29 -10.88 6.95
N VAL A 262 -1.84 -10.60 8.17
CA VAL A 262 -2.37 -9.51 9.00
C VAL A 262 -1.32 -8.42 9.10
N GLY A 263 -1.69 -7.20 8.77
CA GLY A 263 -0.83 -6.09 9.13
C GLY A 263 -1.29 -4.71 8.71
N VAL A 264 -0.43 -3.73 8.91
CA VAL A 264 -0.68 -2.35 8.48
C VAL A 264 -0.33 -2.16 7.00
N SER A 265 -0.79 -1.05 6.42
CA SER A 265 -0.43 -0.61 5.07
C SER A 265 1.09 -0.51 4.86
N ASN A 266 1.66 -1.41 4.06
CA ASN A 266 3.09 -1.50 3.75
C ASN A 266 3.32 -2.16 2.37
N THR A 267 4.58 -2.30 1.95
CA THR A 267 4.95 -2.97 0.68
C THR A 267 4.43 -4.41 0.58
N ASN A 268 4.40 -5.16 1.68
CA ASN A 268 3.95 -6.55 1.68
C ASN A 268 2.46 -6.69 1.37
N MET A 269 1.62 -5.70 1.71
CA MET A 269 0.22 -5.65 1.25
C MET A 269 0.12 -5.59 -0.27
N HIS A 270 0.99 -4.82 -0.92
CA HIS A 270 1.04 -4.71 -2.38
C HIS A 270 1.57 -5.99 -3.03
N LEU A 271 2.61 -6.61 -2.47
CA LEU A 271 3.13 -7.89 -2.94
C LEU A 271 2.09 -9.02 -2.79
N ARG A 272 1.39 -9.07 -1.64
CA ARG A 272 0.31 -10.03 -1.39
C ARG A 272 -0.84 -9.87 -2.36
N ALA A 273 -1.26 -8.64 -2.63
CA ALA A 273 -2.25 -8.37 -3.66
C ALA A 273 -1.76 -8.82 -5.04
N ALA A 274 -0.46 -8.65 -5.32
CA ALA A 274 0.12 -9.02 -6.60
C ALA A 274 0.20 -10.52 -6.85
N THR A 275 0.20 -11.34 -5.81
CA THR A 275 0.08 -12.81 -5.92
C THR A 275 -1.37 -13.28 -6.05
N GLY A 276 -2.34 -12.36 -6.15
CA GLY A 276 -3.78 -12.67 -6.23
C GLY A 276 -4.37 -13.22 -4.93
N LYS A 277 -3.70 -13.00 -3.80
CA LYS A 277 -4.14 -13.47 -2.48
C LYS A 277 -4.75 -12.34 -1.66
N SER A 278 -5.65 -12.68 -0.75
CA SER A 278 -6.24 -11.74 0.22
C SER A 278 -5.32 -11.45 1.40
N ALA A 279 -5.66 -10.38 2.13
CA ALA A 279 -5.03 -9.99 3.39
C ALA A 279 -6.02 -9.29 4.32
N ARG A 280 -5.62 -9.11 5.58
CA ARG A 280 -6.32 -8.39 6.63
C ARG A 280 -5.52 -7.14 6.99
N VAL A 281 -6.10 -5.97 6.77
CA VAL A 281 -5.40 -4.69 6.90
C VAL A 281 -5.87 -3.93 8.14
N LEU A 282 -4.92 -3.61 8.99
CA LEU A 282 -5.06 -2.74 10.15
C LEU A 282 -4.90 -1.29 9.67
N VAL A 283 -6.01 -0.55 9.66
CA VAL A 283 -6.09 0.81 9.10
C VAL A 283 -6.14 1.83 10.25
N THR A 284 -5.17 2.72 10.31
CA THR A 284 -5.15 3.84 11.27
C THR A 284 -6.20 4.88 10.93
N HIS A 285 -6.57 5.70 11.92
CA HIS A 285 -7.43 6.86 11.71
C HIS A 285 -6.61 8.15 11.58
N PRO A 286 -6.86 9.00 10.58
CA PRO A 286 -7.71 8.77 9.41
C PRO A 286 -7.06 7.81 8.42
N GLY A 287 -7.90 7.02 7.73
CA GLY A 287 -7.43 6.11 6.68
C GLY A 287 -6.78 6.86 5.51
N GLU A 288 -5.75 6.26 4.90
CA GLU A 288 -5.21 6.75 3.63
C GLU A 288 -6.11 6.36 2.45
N TYR A 289 -5.93 7.02 1.31
CA TYR A 289 -6.80 6.85 0.16
C TYR A 289 -6.87 5.42 -0.39
N ARG A 290 -5.83 4.61 -0.20
CA ARG A 290 -5.83 3.20 -0.61
C ARG A 290 -6.79 2.34 0.19
N TRP A 291 -7.15 2.78 1.39
CA TRP A 291 -8.06 2.06 2.29
C TRP A 291 -9.35 2.84 2.55
N LEU A 292 -9.49 4.05 1.99
CA LEU A 292 -10.61 4.97 2.23
C LEU A 292 -10.78 5.37 3.70
N VAL A 293 -11.63 6.36 3.95
CA VAL A 293 -11.96 6.79 5.33
C VAL A 293 -12.90 5.82 6.05
N GLU A 294 -13.71 5.05 5.32
CA GLU A 294 -14.72 4.14 5.86
C GLU A 294 -14.90 2.86 5.01
N GLY A 295 -15.72 1.94 5.50
CA GLY A 295 -16.04 0.68 4.82
C GLY A 295 -15.12 -0.49 5.20
N ALA A 296 -15.60 -1.72 5.00
CA ALA A 296 -14.87 -2.94 5.37
C ALA A 296 -13.90 -3.44 4.30
N ARG A 297 -13.91 -2.83 3.10
CA ARG A 297 -13.10 -3.21 1.94
C ARG A 297 -12.65 -1.96 1.18
N SER A 298 -11.61 -2.12 0.37
CA SER A 298 -11.13 -1.07 -0.52
C SER A 298 -11.41 -1.40 -1.99
N PRO A 299 -11.82 -0.44 -2.83
CA PRO A 299 -11.94 -0.68 -4.27
C PRO A 299 -10.59 -1.02 -4.92
N TRP A 300 -9.47 -0.59 -4.31
CA TRP A 300 -8.12 -0.90 -4.78
C TRP A 300 -7.67 -2.33 -4.47
N PHE A 301 -8.28 -2.94 -3.45
CA PHE A 301 -7.97 -4.27 -2.91
C PHE A 301 -9.30 -4.96 -2.48
N PRO A 302 -10.14 -5.37 -3.43
CA PRO A 302 -11.51 -5.81 -3.15
C PRO A 302 -11.59 -7.09 -2.30
N ASP A 303 -10.55 -7.92 -2.33
CA ASP A 303 -10.46 -9.17 -1.56
C ASP A 303 -9.81 -8.98 -0.19
N PHE A 304 -9.46 -7.74 0.18
CA PHE A 304 -8.84 -7.45 1.47
C PHE A 304 -9.91 -7.01 2.48
N GLU A 305 -9.76 -7.48 3.71
CA GLU A 305 -10.62 -7.10 4.84
C GLU A 305 -9.96 -6.00 5.66
N LEU A 306 -10.72 -4.97 6.02
CA LEU A 306 -10.21 -3.79 6.70
C LEU A 306 -10.70 -3.71 8.15
N TYR A 307 -9.77 -3.51 9.08
CA TYR A 307 -10.00 -3.40 10.52
C TYR A 307 -9.49 -2.04 10.99
N ARG A 308 -10.40 -1.19 11.47
CA ARG A 308 -10.14 0.26 11.59
C ARG A 308 -9.99 0.72 13.04
N GLN A 309 -8.93 1.47 13.28
CA GLN A 309 -8.81 2.30 14.48
C GLN A 309 -9.98 3.29 14.53
N ASP A 310 -10.57 3.49 15.72
CA ASP A 310 -11.68 4.42 15.88
C ASP A 310 -11.22 5.89 15.95
N LEU A 311 -12.18 6.82 15.98
CA LEU A 311 -11.94 8.26 16.06
C LEU A 311 -11.20 8.71 17.33
N LYS A 312 -11.23 7.89 18.40
CA LYS A 312 -10.54 8.15 19.67
C LYS A 312 -9.14 7.51 19.69
N GLY A 313 -8.74 6.86 18.61
CA GLY A 313 -7.47 6.15 18.51
C GLY A 313 -7.48 4.73 19.10
N SER A 314 -8.64 4.22 19.52
CA SER A 314 -8.77 2.85 20.05
C SER A 314 -8.75 1.82 18.93
N TRP A 315 -8.12 0.69 19.21
CA TRP A 315 -8.08 -0.50 18.34
C TRP A 315 -8.96 -1.64 18.85
N GLU A 316 -9.66 -1.46 19.96
CA GLU A 316 -10.43 -2.53 20.62
C GLU A 316 -11.44 -3.19 19.67
N GLY A 317 -12.25 -2.38 18.98
CA GLY A 317 -13.23 -2.88 18.00
C GLY A 317 -12.56 -3.59 16.81
N ALA A 318 -11.45 -3.04 16.29
CA ALA A 318 -10.70 -3.65 15.20
C ALA A 318 -10.13 -5.03 15.58
N PHE A 319 -9.53 -5.14 16.77
CA PHE A 319 -8.97 -6.40 17.24
C PHE A 319 -10.05 -7.41 17.64
N ALA A 320 -11.19 -6.97 18.17
CA ALA A 320 -12.32 -7.86 18.44
C ALA A 320 -12.88 -8.45 17.14
N GLN A 321 -13.05 -7.63 16.10
CA GLN A 321 -13.48 -8.10 14.78
C GLN A 321 -12.45 -9.05 14.15
N LEU A 322 -11.16 -8.69 14.20
CA LEU A 322 -10.06 -9.55 13.71
C LEU A 322 -10.07 -10.92 14.40
N ALA A 323 -10.20 -10.95 15.72
CA ALA A 323 -10.25 -12.18 16.50
C ALA A 323 -11.44 -13.04 16.08
N SER A 324 -12.62 -12.44 15.91
CA SER A 324 -13.83 -13.12 15.46
C SER A 324 -13.63 -13.76 14.07
N ASP A 325 -13.10 -13.00 13.11
CA ASP A 325 -13.01 -13.44 11.71
C ASP A 325 -11.88 -14.46 11.48
N ILE A 326 -10.79 -14.38 12.24
CA ILE A 326 -9.73 -15.40 12.21
C ILE A 326 -10.22 -16.68 12.88
N LYS A 327 -10.87 -16.58 14.04
CA LYS A 327 -11.46 -17.73 14.74
C LYS A 327 -12.44 -18.47 13.83
N ALA A 328 -13.36 -17.74 13.18
CA ALA A 328 -14.33 -18.33 12.26
C ALA A 328 -13.70 -19.03 11.04
N LYS A 329 -12.46 -18.69 10.67
CA LYS A 329 -11.74 -19.29 9.54
C LYS A 329 -10.91 -20.53 9.93
N TYR A 330 -10.42 -20.59 11.16
CA TYR A 330 -9.40 -21.57 11.59
C TYR A 330 -9.80 -22.45 12.78
N GLU A 331 -10.96 -22.21 13.41
CA GLU A 331 -11.59 -23.12 14.38
C GLU A 331 -12.87 -23.74 13.81
#